data_AF-A0AB73SZR3-F1
#
_entry.id   AF-A0AB73SZR3-F1
#
_cell.length_a   1.000
_cell.length_b   1.000
_cell.length_c   1.000
_cell.angle_alpha   90.00
_cell.angle_beta   90.00
_cell.angle_gamma   90.00
#
_symmetry.space_group_name_H-M   'P 1'
#
loop_
_entity.id
_entity.type
_entity.pdbx_description
1 polymer ?
#
loop_
_entity_poly.entity_id
_entity_poly.type
_entity_poly.pdbx_seq_one_letter_code
_entity_poly.pdbx_strand_id
1 'polypeptide(L)'
;MKTFKHYGIDVTRQIIETEFYKTLVKNNIPYTEPACSPDLNLYVYSVDGVNKYAVVKPLSIPDDYAEVVYITTSIPEDLDFNMLVQDVESQNNGEEPMQPKTKLKLVLDTILFQIDNEVKAFAAKADLLPDEEIISQTVIALSAYGYDRHKLMHSAHSDINADFYAKLLDAI
;
A
#
# COMPACT_ATOMS: atom_id res chain seq x y z
N MET A 1 -21.26 10.10 4.14
CA MET A 1 -19.91 10.47 3.69
C MET A 1 -19.06 10.75 4.92
N LYS A 2 -17.81 10.26 4.96
CA LYS A 2 -16.81 10.55 6.00
C LYS A 2 -15.44 10.73 5.34
N THR A 3 -14.55 11.49 5.98
CA THR A 3 -13.17 11.69 5.51
C THR A 3 -12.20 11.02 6.47
N PHE A 4 -11.24 10.32 5.89
CA PHE A 4 -10.17 9.56 6.54
C PHE A 4 -8.81 10.01 6.00
N LYS A 5 -7.71 9.45 6.50
CA LYS A 5 -6.37 9.79 6.02
C LYS A 5 -5.58 8.55 5.62
N HIS A 6 -4.97 8.54 4.45
CA HIS A 6 -3.99 7.53 4.05
C HIS A 6 -2.66 8.22 3.78
N TYR A 7 -1.62 7.87 4.54
CA TYR A 7 -0.31 8.55 4.49
C TYR A 7 -0.41 10.09 4.66
N GLY A 8 -1.35 10.52 5.50
CA GLY A 8 -1.63 11.94 5.75
C GLY A 8 -2.53 12.63 4.72
N ILE A 9 -2.78 11.99 3.56
CA ILE A 9 -3.66 12.49 2.50
C ILE A 9 -5.12 12.13 2.76
N ASP A 10 -6.02 13.09 2.55
CA ASP A 10 -7.45 12.88 2.77
C ASP A 10 -8.06 11.89 1.77
N VAL A 11 -8.82 10.93 2.29
CA VAL A 11 -9.63 9.98 1.51
C VAL A 11 -11.08 10.10 1.94
N THR A 12 -11.96 10.43 1.00
CA THR A 12 -13.40 10.48 1.24
C THR A 12 -14.02 9.12 1.01
N ARG A 13 -14.71 8.58 2.02
CA ARG A 13 -15.51 7.37 1.94
C ARG A 13 -17.00 7.72 1.89
N GLN A 14 -17.72 7.18 0.92
CA GLN A 14 -19.15 7.33 0.81
C GLN A 14 -19.83 6.04 0.33
N ILE A 15 -21.06 5.82 0.78
CA ILE A 15 -21.94 4.78 0.26
C ILE A 15 -22.94 5.46 -0.67
N ILE A 16 -23.14 4.90 -1.86
CA ILE A 16 -24.09 5.37 -2.86
C ILE A 16 -24.98 4.22 -3.33
N GLU A 17 -26.22 4.51 -3.70
CA GLU A 17 -27.24 3.53 -4.14
C GLU A 17 -27.32 3.42 -5.68
N THR A 18 -26.33 3.99 -6.38
CA THR A 18 -26.25 4.01 -7.84
C THR A 18 -24.82 3.72 -8.27
N GLU A 19 -24.64 3.06 -9.41
CA GLU A 19 -23.30 2.83 -9.99
C GLU A 19 -22.55 4.15 -10.18
N PHE A 20 -21.34 4.24 -9.63
CA PHE A 20 -20.54 5.46 -9.61
C PHE A 20 -20.27 6.01 -11.01
N TYR A 21 -19.96 5.14 -11.99
CA TYR A 21 -19.71 5.58 -13.36
C TYR A 21 -20.95 6.22 -13.99
N LYS A 22 -22.17 5.75 -13.65
CA LYS A 22 -23.41 6.39 -14.11
C LYS A 22 -23.52 7.82 -13.59
N THR A 23 -23.05 8.09 -12.38
CA THR A 23 -22.96 9.45 -11.84
C THR A 23 -21.99 10.31 -12.66
N LEU A 24 -20.82 9.79 -13.04
CA LEU A 24 -19.86 10.51 -13.89
C LEU A 24 -20.46 10.83 -15.26
N VAL A 25 -21.06 9.85 -15.93
CA VAL A 25 -21.72 10.00 -17.24
C VAL A 25 -22.86 11.01 -17.17
N LYS A 26 -23.75 10.89 -16.17
CA LYS A 26 -24.90 11.81 -16.01
C LYS A 26 -24.48 13.26 -15.85
N ASN A 27 -23.34 13.51 -15.20
CA ASN A 27 -22.81 14.86 -14.97
C ASN A 27 -21.86 15.33 -16.08
N ASN A 28 -21.73 14.59 -17.19
CA ASN A 28 -20.78 14.88 -18.27
C ASN A 28 -19.33 15.04 -17.77
N ILE A 29 -18.93 14.22 -16.79
CA ILE A 29 -17.57 14.20 -16.25
C ILE A 29 -16.77 13.13 -17.02
N PRO A 30 -15.78 13.52 -17.85
CA PRO A 30 -14.90 12.56 -18.51
C PRO A 30 -14.10 11.79 -17.47
N TYR A 31 -13.90 10.50 -17.73
CA TYR A 31 -13.12 9.63 -16.87
C TYR A 31 -12.32 8.61 -17.68
N THR A 32 -11.31 8.02 -17.04
CA THR A 32 -10.55 6.89 -17.56
C THR A 32 -10.45 5.79 -16.50
N GLU A 33 -10.38 4.56 -16.95
CA GLU A 33 -10.13 3.38 -16.14
C GLU A 33 -8.69 2.88 -16.42
N PRO A 34 -7.74 3.09 -15.50
CA PRO A 34 -6.34 2.73 -15.74
C PRO A 34 -6.14 1.22 -15.87
N ALA A 35 -5.52 0.79 -16.98
CA ALA A 35 -5.23 -0.63 -17.23
C ALA A 35 -4.21 -1.24 -16.26
N CYS A 36 -3.50 -0.43 -15.48
CA CYS A 36 -2.51 -0.90 -14.50
C CYS A 36 -3.13 -1.55 -13.24
N SER A 37 -4.46 -1.55 -13.11
CA SER A 37 -5.15 -2.09 -11.94
C SER A 37 -6.39 -2.89 -12.37
N PRO A 38 -6.24 -3.99 -13.13
CA PRO A 38 -7.36 -4.74 -13.68
C PRO A 38 -8.28 -5.36 -12.61
N ASP A 39 -7.74 -5.57 -11.41
CA ASP A 39 -8.47 -6.13 -10.27
C ASP A 39 -9.23 -5.06 -9.47
N LEU A 40 -9.11 -3.79 -9.84
CA LEU A 40 -9.73 -2.66 -9.16
C LEU A 40 -10.66 -1.90 -10.09
N ASN A 41 -11.87 -1.60 -9.61
CA ASN A 41 -12.73 -0.59 -10.24
C ASN A 41 -12.20 0.80 -9.88
N LEU A 42 -11.13 1.23 -10.57
CA LEU A 42 -10.46 2.52 -10.38
C LEU A 42 -10.86 3.48 -11.49
N TYR A 43 -11.44 4.62 -11.09
CA TYR A 43 -11.82 5.70 -11.99
C TYR A 43 -10.93 6.92 -11.74
N VAL A 44 -10.35 7.47 -12.80
CA VAL A 44 -9.61 8.74 -12.78
C VAL A 44 -10.41 9.78 -13.52
N TYR A 45 -10.68 10.90 -12.87
CA TYR A 45 -11.51 11.98 -13.41
C TYR A 45 -11.08 13.32 -12.82
N SER A 46 -11.54 14.42 -13.40
CA SER A 46 -11.24 15.76 -12.90
C SER A 46 -12.51 16.55 -12.65
N VAL A 47 -12.56 17.26 -11.52
CA VAL A 47 -13.64 18.19 -11.17
C VAL A 47 -12.98 19.50 -10.77
N ASP A 48 -13.42 20.61 -11.36
CA ASP A 48 -12.88 21.95 -11.11
C ASP A 48 -11.34 22.04 -11.27
N GLY A 49 -10.80 21.31 -12.24
CA GLY A 49 -9.35 21.25 -12.50
C GLY A 49 -8.54 20.39 -11.53
N VAL A 50 -9.19 19.72 -10.57
CA VAL A 50 -8.53 18.83 -9.60
C VAL A 50 -8.74 17.38 -10.00
N ASN A 51 -7.64 16.64 -10.18
CA ASN A 51 -7.67 15.21 -10.42
C ASN A 51 -8.15 14.46 -9.18
N LYS A 52 -8.99 13.45 -9.42
CA LYS A 52 -9.57 12.57 -8.42
C LYS A 52 -9.40 11.13 -8.86
N TYR A 53 -9.14 10.28 -7.87
CA TYR A 53 -8.99 8.84 -8.02
C TYR A 53 -10.08 8.21 -7.15
N ALA A 54 -10.98 7.44 -7.76
CA ALA A 54 -12.06 6.77 -7.08
C ALA A 54 -11.91 5.25 -7.20
N VAL A 55 -11.73 4.58 -6.07
CA VAL A 55 -11.85 3.12 -5.98
C VAL A 55 -13.30 2.80 -5.60
N VAL A 56 -13.93 1.89 -6.34
CA VAL A 56 -15.34 1.53 -6.15
C VAL A 56 -15.46 0.07 -5.77
N LYS A 57 -16.18 -0.24 -4.69
CA LYS A 57 -16.47 -1.61 -4.26
C LYS A 57 -17.99 -1.82 -4.14
N PRO A 58 -18.58 -2.80 -4.85
CA PRO A 58 -19.99 -3.14 -4.66
C PRO A 58 -20.20 -3.70 -3.25
N LEU A 59 -21.31 -3.33 -2.62
CA LEU A 59 -21.76 -3.91 -1.37
C LEU A 59 -22.68 -5.09 -1.65
N SER A 60 -22.42 -6.22 -1.01
CA SER A 60 -23.32 -7.37 -1.05
C SER A 60 -24.48 -7.16 -0.08
N ILE A 61 -25.54 -6.51 -0.56
CA ILE A 61 -26.79 -6.31 0.18
C ILE A 61 -27.87 -7.18 -0.48
N PRO A 62 -28.60 -8.03 0.26
CA PRO A 62 -29.74 -8.74 -0.29
C PRO A 62 -30.81 -7.77 -0.77
N ASP A 63 -31.33 -8.00 -1.98
CA ASP A 63 -32.44 -7.26 -2.60
C ASP A 63 -32.22 -5.75 -2.84
N ASP A 64 -31.01 -5.23 -2.63
CA ASP A 64 -30.68 -3.82 -2.85
C ASP A 64 -29.27 -3.65 -3.44
N TYR A 65 -29.05 -2.53 -4.14
CA TYR A 65 -27.77 -2.21 -4.76
C TYR A 65 -27.12 -1.01 -4.08
N ALA A 66 -25.87 -1.17 -3.65
CA ALA A 66 -25.06 -0.07 -3.19
C ALA A 66 -23.57 -0.27 -3.52
N GLU A 67 -22.83 0.82 -3.60
CA GLU A 67 -21.37 0.84 -3.73
C GLU A 67 -20.76 1.66 -2.61
N VAL A 68 -19.58 1.25 -2.13
CA VAL A 68 -18.67 2.11 -1.38
C VAL A 68 -17.68 2.72 -2.35
N VAL A 69 -17.55 4.03 -2.31
CA VAL A 69 -16.59 4.79 -3.11
C VAL A 69 -15.57 5.46 -2.20
N TYR A 70 -14.30 5.28 -2.54
CA TYR A 70 -13.14 5.87 -1.86
C TYR A 70 -12.48 6.85 -2.80
N ILE A 71 -12.49 8.14 -2.46
CA ILE A 71 -12.03 9.22 -3.34
C ILE A 71 -10.83 9.92 -2.71
N THR A 72 -9.72 9.98 -3.44
CA THR A 72 -8.52 10.74 -3.07
C THR A 72 -8.09 11.68 -4.20
N THR A 73 -7.28 12.68 -3.89
CA THR A 73 -6.70 13.64 -4.87
C THR A 73 -5.30 13.27 -5.33
N SER A 74 -4.69 12.23 -4.75
CA SER A 74 -3.36 11.75 -5.13
C SER A 74 -3.32 10.23 -5.27
N ILE A 75 -2.42 9.75 -6.12
CA ILE A 75 -2.05 8.34 -6.17
C ILE A 75 -1.29 8.02 -4.87
N PRO A 76 -1.54 6.88 -4.19
CA PRO A 76 -0.74 6.42 -3.07
C PRO A 76 0.75 6.33 -3.46
N GLU A 77 1.67 6.67 -2.54
CA GLU A 77 3.11 6.65 -2.82
C GLU A 77 3.65 5.25 -3.16
N ASP A 78 3.01 4.21 -2.63
CA ASP A 78 3.30 2.80 -2.89
C ASP A 78 2.48 2.21 -4.05
N LEU A 79 1.62 3.02 -4.69
CA LEU A 79 0.68 2.63 -5.74
C LEU A 79 -0.37 1.60 -5.31
N ASP A 80 -0.50 1.32 -4.00
CA ASP A 80 -1.40 0.28 -3.49
C ASP A 80 -2.75 0.86 -3.05
N PHE A 81 -3.66 0.97 -4.03
CA PHE A 81 -5.03 1.39 -3.78
C PHE A 81 -5.83 0.38 -2.92
N ASN A 82 -5.42 -0.89 -2.83
CA ASN A 82 -6.06 -1.83 -1.91
C ASN A 82 -5.68 -1.51 -0.47
N MET A 83 -4.41 -1.20 -0.22
CA MET A 83 -3.92 -0.75 1.09
C MET A 83 -4.64 0.52 1.53
N LEU A 84 -4.81 1.49 0.62
CA LEU A 84 -5.62 2.70 0.89
C LEU A 84 -7.03 2.34 1.35
N VAL A 85 -7.72 1.42 0.67
CA VAL A 85 -9.07 1.01 1.07
C VAL A 85 -9.06 0.31 2.43
N GLN A 86 -8.10 -0.58 2.67
CA GLN A 86 -7.97 -1.29 3.95
C GLN A 86 -7.74 -0.32 5.11
N ASP A 87 -6.83 0.63 4.96
CA ASP A 87 -6.53 1.68 5.95
C ASP A 87 -7.77 2.52 6.27
N VAL A 88 -8.56 2.89 5.26
CA VAL A 88 -9.82 3.61 5.46
C VAL A 88 -10.85 2.78 6.23
N GLU A 89 -11.01 1.49 5.92
CA GLU A 89 -11.93 0.63 6.68
C GLU A 89 -11.46 0.40 8.12
N SER A 90 -10.16 0.22 8.33
CA SER A 90 -9.52 0.14 9.66
C SER A 90 -9.81 1.40 10.49
N GLN A 91 -9.60 2.59 9.93
CA GLN A 91 -9.93 3.84 10.61
C GLN A 91 -11.44 3.99 10.86
N ASN A 92 -12.28 3.53 9.94
CA ASN A 92 -13.73 3.51 10.17
C ASN A 92 -14.13 2.59 11.34
N ASN A 93 -13.28 1.62 11.69
CA ASN A 93 -13.40 0.75 12.87
C ASN A 93 -12.66 1.28 14.12
N GLY A 94 -12.01 2.44 14.04
CA GLY A 94 -11.37 3.12 15.17
C GLY A 94 -9.84 2.99 15.24
N GLU A 95 -9.19 2.45 14.22
CA GLU A 95 -7.73 2.44 14.15
C GLU A 95 -7.17 3.83 13.75
N GLU A 96 -5.92 4.09 14.13
CA GLU A 96 -5.22 5.31 13.72
C GLU A 96 -4.78 5.23 12.24
N PRO A 97 -4.68 6.36 11.52
CA PRO A 97 -4.23 6.37 10.13
C PRO A 97 -2.86 5.76 9.90
N MET A 98 -2.73 4.95 8.85
CA MET A 98 -1.44 4.39 8.46
C MET A 98 -0.42 5.48 8.15
N GLN A 99 0.80 5.28 8.66
CA GLN A 99 1.95 6.13 8.36
C GLN A 99 2.69 5.63 7.12
N PRO A 100 3.23 6.53 6.28
CA PRO A 100 3.98 6.12 5.10
C PRO A 100 5.25 5.37 5.51
N LYS A 101 5.54 4.28 4.78
CA LYS A 101 6.79 3.54 4.93
C LYS A 101 7.90 4.25 4.17
N THR A 102 9.10 4.26 4.74
CA THR A 102 10.29 4.71 4.02
C THR A 102 10.61 3.75 2.88
N LYS A 103 11.27 4.26 1.82
CA LYS A 103 11.74 3.42 0.71
C LYS A 103 12.62 2.27 1.19
N LEU A 104 13.48 2.49 2.18
CA LEU A 104 14.34 1.45 2.74
C LEU A 104 13.50 0.37 3.43
N LYS A 105 12.47 0.77 4.19
CA LYS A 105 11.56 -0.18 4.83
C LYS A 105 10.83 -1.05 3.80
N LEU A 106 10.34 -0.47 2.72
CA LEU A 106 9.69 -1.23 1.63
C LEU A 106 10.64 -2.24 0.97
N VAL A 107 11.89 -1.84 0.73
CA VAL A 107 12.92 -2.75 0.20
C VAL A 107 13.20 -3.89 1.17
N LEU A 108 13.38 -3.59 2.46
CA LEU A 108 13.60 -4.60 3.49
C LEU A 108 12.41 -5.54 3.64
N ASP A 109 11.18 -5.03 3.65
CA ASP A 109 9.97 -5.86 3.72
C ASP A 109 9.88 -6.82 2.52
N THR A 110 10.24 -6.34 1.33
CA THR A 110 10.28 -7.16 0.10
C THR A 110 11.34 -8.27 0.22
N ILE A 111 12.54 -7.93 0.67
CA ILE A 111 13.64 -8.89 0.86
C ILE A 111 13.25 -9.94 1.91
N LEU A 112 12.74 -9.51 3.07
CA LEU A 112 12.37 -10.40 4.16
C LEU A 112 11.20 -11.31 3.77
N PHE A 113 10.24 -10.82 2.98
CA PHE A 113 9.17 -11.65 2.43
C PHE A 113 9.70 -12.71 1.45
N GLN A 114 10.69 -12.37 0.62
CA GLN A 114 11.34 -13.33 -0.27
C GLN A 114 12.09 -14.40 0.53
N ILE A 115 12.90 -13.98 1.50
CA ILE A 115 13.61 -14.90 2.41
C ILE A 115 12.61 -15.81 3.13
N ASP A 116 11.55 -15.25 3.74
CA ASP A 116 10.54 -16.05 4.45
C ASP A 116 9.83 -17.05 3.53
N ASN A 117 9.55 -16.72 2.27
CA ASN A 117 8.98 -17.66 1.31
C ASN A 117 9.97 -18.75 0.89
N GLU A 118 11.25 -18.41 0.71
CA GLU A 118 12.31 -19.39 0.44
C GLU A 118 12.48 -20.34 1.63
N VAL A 119 12.48 -19.79 2.85
CA VAL A 119 12.51 -20.56 4.10
C VAL A 119 11.28 -21.43 4.23
N LYS A 120 10.07 -20.94 3.97
CA LYS A 120 8.84 -21.76 4.03
C LYS A 120 8.80 -22.86 2.98
N ALA A 121 9.27 -22.57 1.76
CA ALA A 121 9.43 -23.57 0.71
C ALA A 121 10.44 -24.66 1.11
N PHE A 122 11.48 -24.28 1.86
CA PHE A 122 12.50 -25.19 2.41
C PHE A 122 12.07 -25.88 3.71
N ALA A 123 11.24 -25.24 4.55
CA ALA A 123 10.78 -25.66 5.86
C ALA A 123 9.64 -26.69 5.82
N ALA A 124 9.12 -26.99 4.62
CA ALA A 124 8.56 -28.31 4.35
C ALA A 124 9.58 -29.46 4.63
N LYS A 125 10.85 -29.13 4.92
CA LYS A 125 11.93 -30.07 5.28
C LYS A 125 12.87 -29.71 6.47
N ALA A 126 12.97 -28.49 7.04
CA ALA A 126 13.79 -28.23 8.25
C ALA A 126 13.58 -26.83 8.89
N ASP A 127 14.07 -26.66 10.13
CA ASP A 127 13.99 -25.52 11.05
C ASP A 127 14.14 -24.10 10.46
N LEU A 128 13.56 -23.11 11.16
CA LEU A 128 13.71 -21.67 10.89
C LEU A 128 15.20 -21.28 10.75
N LEU A 129 15.52 -20.36 9.82
CA LEU A 129 16.89 -19.85 9.68
C LEU A 129 17.32 -19.11 10.97
N PRO A 130 18.58 -19.31 11.43
CA PRO A 130 19.16 -18.48 12.48
C PRO A 130 19.21 -17.00 12.08
N ASP A 131 19.08 -16.10 13.06
CA ASP A 131 19.13 -14.64 12.86
C ASP A 131 20.35 -14.18 12.03
N GLU A 132 21.52 -14.78 12.23
CA GLU A 132 22.76 -14.42 11.50
C GLU A 132 22.64 -14.69 10.00
N GLU A 133 21.97 -15.79 9.62
CA GLU A 133 21.77 -16.15 8.22
C GLU A 133 20.76 -15.20 7.56
N ILE A 134 19.71 -14.81 8.28
CA ILE A 134 18.75 -13.80 7.81
C ILE A 134 19.46 -12.46 7.57
N ILE A 135 20.34 -12.03 8.48
CA ILE A 135 21.12 -10.80 8.32
C ILE A 135 22.04 -10.89 7.09
N SER A 136 22.79 -11.99 6.95
CA SER A 136 23.69 -12.21 5.81
C SER A 136 22.95 -12.16 4.47
N GLN A 137 21.86 -12.92 4.33
CA GLN A 137 21.05 -12.91 3.11
C GLN A 137 20.44 -11.54 2.84
N THR A 138 20.00 -10.83 3.89
CA THR A 138 19.44 -9.48 3.74
C THR A 138 20.49 -8.49 3.23
N VAL A 139 21.74 -8.55 3.70
CA VAL A 139 22.84 -7.69 3.23
C VAL A 139 23.18 -7.97 1.76
N ILE A 140 23.24 -9.25 1.37
CA ILE A 140 23.45 -9.65 -0.02
C ILE A 140 22.34 -9.09 -0.92
N ALA A 141 21.08 -9.25 -0.50
CA ALA A 141 19.94 -8.74 -1.25
C ALA A 141 19.92 -7.21 -1.32
N LEU A 142 20.20 -6.50 -0.22
CA LEU A 142 20.32 -5.04 -0.18
C LEU A 142 21.35 -4.53 -1.20
N SER A 143 22.48 -5.22 -1.33
CA SER A 143 23.50 -4.90 -2.32
C SER A 143 22.95 -5.02 -3.76
N ALA A 144 22.09 -6.00 -4.04
CA ALA A 144 21.43 -6.14 -5.33
C ALA A 144 20.41 -5.00 -5.61
N TYR A 145 19.81 -4.43 -4.56
CA TYR A 145 19.02 -3.18 -4.65
C TYR A 145 19.89 -1.91 -4.68
N GLY A 146 21.22 -2.07 -4.75
CA GLY A 146 22.19 -0.99 -4.84
C GLY A 146 22.32 -0.20 -3.53
N TYR A 147 22.13 -0.84 -2.37
CA TYR A 147 22.48 -0.28 -1.07
C TYR A 147 23.86 -0.76 -0.66
N ASP A 148 24.82 0.18 -0.63
CA ASP A 148 26.07 0.03 0.10
C ASP A 148 25.95 0.66 1.49
N ARG A 149 26.99 0.50 2.31
CA ARG A 149 27.04 1.08 3.66
C ARG A 149 26.73 2.58 3.68
N HIS A 150 27.30 3.34 2.74
CA HIS A 150 27.12 4.79 2.67
C HIS A 150 25.65 5.15 2.40
N LYS A 151 25.03 4.56 1.38
CA LYS A 151 23.64 4.81 1.04
C LYS A 151 22.70 4.34 2.14
N LEU A 152 22.99 3.21 2.79
CA LEU A 152 22.19 2.71 3.91
C LEU A 152 22.14 3.72 5.06
N MET A 153 23.29 4.29 5.45
CA MET A 153 23.40 5.31 6.51
C MET A 153 22.67 6.62 6.20
N HIS A 154 22.57 7.00 4.93
CA HIS A 154 21.95 8.26 4.51
C HIS A 154 20.49 8.10 4.04
N SER A 155 19.95 6.88 4.09
CA SER A 155 18.55 6.62 3.74
C SER A 155 17.63 6.89 4.93
N ALA A 156 16.42 7.40 4.67
CA ALA A 156 15.39 7.47 5.71
C ALA A 156 15.03 6.07 6.21
N HIS A 157 14.96 5.91 7.54
CA HIS A 157 14.79 4.60 8.20
C HIS A 157 14.08 4.71 9.55
N SER A 158 13.32 5.79 9.78
CA SER A 158 12.64 6.05 11.05
C SER A 158 11.62 4.98 11.46
N ASP A 159 11.19 4.17 10.49
CA ASP A 159 10.22 3.08 10.60
C ASP A 159 10.88 1.68 10.59
N ILE A 160 12.21 1.61 10.77
CA ILE A 160 12.97 0.37 10.90
C ILE A 160 13.43 0.20 12.35
N ASN A 161 13.33 -1.03 12.87
CA ASN A 161 13.82 -1.35 14.21
C ASN A 161 15.34 -1.06 14.31
N ALA A 162 15.73 -0.29 15.33
CA ALA A 162 17.10 0.21 15.47
C ALA A 162 18.13 -0.91 15.66
N ASP A 163 17.81 -1.95 16.42
CA ASP A 163 18.72 -3.08 16.66
C ASP A 163 18.95 -3.89 15.38
N PHE A 164 17.86 -4.15 14.63
CA PHE A 164 17.95 -4.81 13.33
C PHE A 164 18.77 -3.98 12.34
N TYR A 165 18.52 -2.67 12.26
CA TYR A 165 19.26 -1.77 11.39
C TYR A 165 20.76 -1.71 11.74
N ALA A 166 21.10 -1.71 13.04
CA ALA A 166 22.48 -1.76 13.49
C ALA A 166 23.18 -3.06 13.04
N LYS A 167 22.52 -4.21 13.21
CA LYS A 167 23.05 -5.50 12.72
C LYS A 167 23.32 -5.51 11.21
N LEU A 168 22.45 -4.86 10.42
CA LEU A 168 22.68 -4.73 8.97
C LEU A 168 23.89 -3.84 8.66
N LEU A 169 24.07 -2.73 9.39
CA LEU A 169 25.21 -1.82 9.21
C LEU A 169 26.55 -2.45 9.59
N ASP A 170 26.56 -3.33 10.58
CA ASP A 170 27.75 -4.05 11.01
C ASP A 170 28.15 -5.16 10.04
N ALA A 171 27.18 -5.67 9.27
CA ALA A 171 27.36 -6.78 8.34
C ALA A 171 27.60 -6.35 6.88
N ILE A 172 27.49 -5.05 6.54
CA ILE A 172 27.60 -4.49 5.17
C ILE A 172 28.92 -3.79 4.87
#